data_AF-A0A3R6HJL0-F1
#
_entry.id   AF-A0A3R6HJL0-F1
#
_cell.length_a   1.000
_cell.length_b   1.000
_cell.length_c   1.000
_cell.angle_alpha   90.00
_cell.angle_beta   90.00
_cell.angle_gamma   90.00
#
_symmetry.space_group_name_H-M   'P 1'
#
loop_
_entity.id
_entity.type
_entity.pdbx_description
1 polymer ?
#
loop_
_entity_poly.entity_id
_entity_poly.type
_entity_poly.pdbx_seq_one_letter_code
_entity_poly.pdbx_strand_id
1 'polypeptide(L)'
;MKQIVITGENLNIVTSNVEATAATKKTKAQMRLEALKAAGVDVSKYFPLGDDQLIKIENGAAVPVDMDDATIDAVGKQIVEGGYVSNWKLFRRWVMSQMFHMLRDMEKDGKSFNEVLQHNGYEYQWRMLENELYAQMKMAAHGDHENACARNRWFGGFVAADMADDYIEKLRKYVDDNLIWKRDEDGKKTKAFKHTCKGNPYVRLQNEDIFVADLEKKVYAPLSSLARKMYDSNTYAEVYDAVHEFNKKRKHLAWDTKQSDAFINAYKGSGSYYTMRNLIMFHGARFWKNGRKMSEANSLKELESKAKMYDEQGWRMLGVLKQLIIENDIDIQGKINEWHKAKVEKVIASK
;
A
#
# COMPACT_ATOMS: atom_id res chain seq x y z
N MET A 1 14.31 -6.08 11.36
CA MET A 1 14.22 -4.61 11.53
C MET A 1 12.76 -4.26 11.80
N LYS A 2 12.41 -3.84 13.02
CA LYS A 2 11.01 -3.52 13.39
C LYS A 2 10.56 -2.27 12.62
N GLN A 3 9.67 -2.44 11.65
CA GLN A 3 8.93 -1.32 11.06
C GLN A 3 7.91 -0.83 12.09
N ILE A 4 8.17 0.33 12.68
CA ILE A 4 7.19 1.06 13.48
C ILE A 4 6.24 1.72 12.48
N VAL A 5 5.04 1.16 12.34
CA VAL A 5 3.95 1.74 11.55
C VAL A 5 3.33 2.85 12.40
N ILE A 6 3.56 4.10 12.04
CA ILE A 6 2.87 5.26 12.64
C ILE A 6 1.72 5.59 11.70
N THR A 7 0.50 5.13 12.03
CA THR A 7 -0.73 5.53 11.34
C THR A 7 -1.24 6.85 11.92
N GLY A 8 -1.96 7.63 11.09
CA GLY A 8 -2.43 8.97 11.46
C GLY A 8 -3.45 8.99 12.60
N GLU A 9 -4.03 7.84 12.95
CA GLU A 9 -5.00 7.69 14.04
C GLU A 9 -4.38 7.56 15.44
N ASN A 10 -3.08 7.32 15.55
CA ASN A 10 -2.39 7.42 16.85
C ASN A 10 -2.46 8.85 17.44
N LEU A 11 -2.88 9.85 16.67
CA LEU A 11 -3.21 11.20 17.16
C LEU A 11 -4.63 11.28 17.77
N ASN A 12 -5.61 10.52 17.25
CA ASN A 12 -6.98 10.51 17.76
C ASN A 12 -7.18 9.56 18.96
N ILE A 13 -6.39 8.50 19.09
CA ILE A 13 -6.44 7.62 20.29
C ILE A 13 -5.88 8.37 21.52
N VAL A 14 -4.94 9.29 21.32
CA VAL A 14 -4.42 10.15 22.39
C VAL A 14 -5.49 11.15 22.85
N THR A 15 -6.41 11.60 22.00
CA THR A 15 -7.50 12.50 22.43
C THR A 15 -8.51 11.80 23.35
N SER A 16 -8.80 10.51 23.16
CA SER A 16 -9.76 9.77 23.99
C SER A 16 -9.19 9.26 25.31
N ASN A 17 -7.88 9.01 25.37
CA ASN A 17 -7.21 8.55 26.60
C ASN A 17 -6.88 9.68 27.60
N VAL A 18 -7.01 10.95 27.20
CA VAL A 18 -6.83 12.09 28.10
C VAL A 18 -8.06 12.32 28.98
N GLU A 19 -9.22 11.77 28.64
CA GLU A 19 -10.45 11.92 29.45
C GLU A 19 -10.58 10.90 30.60
N ALA A 20 -9.64 9.97 30.74
CA ALA A 20 -9.68 8.95 31.77
C ALA A 20 -8.36 8.87 32.57
N THR A 21 -7.93 9.96 33.18
CA THR A 21 -7.04 9.91 34.36
C THR A 21 -7.16 11.19 35.18
N ALA A 22 -7.97 11.15 36.23
CA ALA A 22 -7.95 12.19 37.26
C ALA A 22 -6.69 12.02 38.12
N ALA A 23 -5.78 13.00 38.07
CA ALA A 23 -5.09 13.61 39.23
C ALA A 23 -3.85 14.44 38.83
N THR A 24 -4.05 15.51 38.06
CA THR A 24 -3.38 16.83 38.15
C THR A 24 -3.90 17.65 36.97
N LYS A 25 -4.50 18.84 37.21
CA LYS A 25 -4.89 19.74 36.12
C LYS A 25 -3.62 20.17 35.39
N LYS A 26 -3.31 19.51 34.27
CA LYS A 26 -2.23 19.92 33.39
C LYS A 26 -2.56 21.31 32.85
N THR A 27 -1.59 22.20 32.86
CA THR A 27 -1.78 23.54 32.29
C THR A 27 -1.90 23.46 30.78
N LYS A 28 -2.49 24.47 30.15
CA LYS A 28 -2.70 24.49 28.69
C LYS A 28 -1.36 24.43 27.96
N ALA A 29 -0.32 25.08 28.50
CA ALA A 29 1.05 25.00 28.00
C ALA A 29 1.62 23.57 28.06
N GLN A 30 1.36 22.83 29.13
CA GLN A 30 1.80 21.42 29.28
C GLN A 30 1.08 20.49 28.30
N MET A 31 -0.25 20.63 28.17
CA MET A 31 -1.03 19.83 27.21
C MET A 31 -0.54 20.04 25.77
N ARG A 32 -0.14 21.27 25.42
CA ARG A 32 0.38 21.60 24.09
C ARG A 32 1.80 21.06 23.84
N LEU A 33 2.69 21.11 24.83
CA LEU A 33 4.01 20.46 24.73
C LEU A 33 3.89 18.95 24.55
N GLU A 34 2.94 18.33 25.26
CA GLU A 34 2.66 16.90 25.10
C GLU A 34 2.11 16.58 23.70
N ALA A 35 1.23 17.43 23.16
CA ALA A 35 0.74 17.28 21.78
C ALA A 35 1.85 17.44 20.74
N LEU A 36 2.74 18.43 20.89
CA LEU A 36 3.90 18.63 20.01
C LEU A 36 4.90 17.47 20.09
N LYS A 37 5.18 16.99 21.31
CA LYS A 37 6.04 15.82 21.54
C LYS A 37 5.43 14.55 20.95
N ALA A 38 4.12 14.36 21.09
CA ALA A 38 3.37 13.25 20.48
C ALA A 38 3.36 13.34 18.95
N ALA A 39 3.37 14.57 18.39
CA ALA A 39 3.52 14.83 16.96
C ALA A 39 4.97 14.66 16.46
N GLY A 40 5.93 14.34 17.33
CA GLY A 40 7.33 14.10 16.97
C GLY A 40 8.17 15.37 16.81
N VAL A 41 7.68 16.51 17.31
CA VAL A 41 8.44 17.76 17.36
C VAL A 41 9.40 17.71 18.55
N ASP A 42 10.66 18.11 18.34
CA ASP A 42 11.64 18.22 19.42
C ASP A 42 11.29 19.43 20.31
N VAL A 43 10.68 19.11 21.46
CA VAL A 43 10.27 20.11 22.46
C VAL A 43 11.29 20.29 23.59
N SER A 44 12.49 19.70 23.49
CA SER A 44 13.48 19.69 24.58
C SER A 44 13.96 21.07 25.03
N LYS A 45 13.74 22.10 24.21
CA LYS A 45 14.16 23.48 24.47
C LYS A 45 13.03 24.39 24.98
N TYR A 46 11.81 23.87 25.14
CA TYR A 46 10.64 24.65 25.53
C TYR A 46 10.18 24.29 26.95
N PHE A 47 9.89 25.31 27.74
CA PHE A 47 9.47 25.17 29.13
C PHE A 47 8.18 25.95 29.38
N PRO A 48 7.22 25.37 30.13
CA PRO A 48 6.02 26.08 30.54
C PRO A 48 6.37 27.15 31.58
N LEU A 49 5.88 28.37 31.35
CA LEU A 49 5.92 29.47 32.31
C LEU A 49 4.47 29.81 32.69
N GLY A 50 4.03 29.33 33.86
CA GLY A 50 2.63 29.48 34.29
C GLY A 50 1.65 28.63 33.48
N ASP A 51 0.39 29.07 33.43
CA ASP A 51 -0.70 28.27 32.89
C ASP A 51 -0.77 28.26 31.34
N ASP A 52 -0.36 29.36 30.71
CA ASP A 52 -0.58 29.62 29.28
C ASP A 52 0.66 29.99 28.46
N GLN A 53 1.82 30.29 29.07
CA GLN A 53 3.00 30.78 28.35
C GLN A 53 4.08 29.70 28.20
N LEU A 54 4.81 29.75 27.09
CA LEU A 54 6.01 28.96 26.85
C LEU A 54 7.22 29.88 26.75
N ILE A 55 8.36 29.42 27.28
CA ILE A 55 9.66 30.06 27.12
C ILE A 55 10.63 29.09 26.46
N LYS A 56 11.52 29.63 25.63
CA LYS A 56 12.65 28.90 25.06
C LYS A 56 13.94 29.46 25.62
N ILE A 57 14.90 28.60 25.97
CA ILE A 57 16.23 29.05 26.40
C ILE A 57 17.16 29.09 25.19
N GLU A 58 17.56 30.29 24.80
CA GLU A 58 18.56 30.54 23.76
C GLU A 58 19.72 31.34 24.36
N ASN A 59 20.95 30.84 24.20
CA ASN A 59 22.17 31.48 24.71
C ASN A 59 22.13 31.89 26.20
N GLY A 60 21.44 31.11 27.04
CA GLY A 60 21.32 31.37 28.48
C GLY A 60 20.26 32.42 28.86
N ALA A 61 19.53 32.97 27.89
CA ALA A 61 18.40 33.87 28.12
C ALA A 61 17.06 33.17 27.87
N ALA A 62 16.08 33.44 28.74
CA ALA A 62 14.70 32.98 28.56
C ALA A 62 13.98 33.93 27.61
N VAL A 63 13.62 33.43 26.42
CA VAL A 63 12.87 34.16 25.41
C VAL A 63 11.40 33.72 25.45
N PRO A 64 10.44 34.65 25.66
CA PRO A 64 9.02 34.36 25.57
C PRO A 64 8.66 33.87 24.17
N VAL A 65 7.97 32.74 24.08
CA VAL A 65 7.42 32.22 22.83
C VAL A 65 5.98 32.72 22.74
N ASP A 66 5.72 33.63 21.82
CA ASP A 66 4.35 34.02 21.49
C ASP A 66 3.68 32.85 20.74
N MET A 67 2.58 32.38 21.30
CA MET A 67 1.89 31.16 20.87
C MET A 67 0.95 31.41 19.68
N ASP A 68 0.69 32.69 19.39
CA ASP A 68 -0.03 33.15 18.19
C ASP A 68 0.94 33.68 17.11
N ASP A 69 2.22 33.81 17.45
CA ASP A 69 3.27 34.12 16.49
C ASP A 69 3.48 32.91 15.57
N ALA A 70 3.61 33.21 14.28
CA ALA A 70 3.67 32.26 13.17
C ALA A 70 4.92 31.35 13.20
N THR A 71 5.67 31.39 14.31
CA THR A 71 6.86 30.63 14.61
C THR A 71 6.56 29.30 15.34
N ILE A 72 5.33 29.04 15.78
CA ILE A 72 4.82 27.66 15.94
C ILE A 72 4.48 27.11 14.54
N ASP A 73 5.57 26.87 13.79
CA ASP A 73 5.80 26.21 12.50
C ASP A 73 4.60 25.99 11.55
N ALA A 74 4.83 26.09 10.24
CA ALA A 74 3.87 25.75 9.18
C ALA A 74 3.21 24.37 9.38
N VAL A 75 3.89 23.46 10.08
CA VAL A 75 3.39 22.16 10.54
C VAL A 75 2.25 22.29 11.55
N GLY A 76 2.32 23.18 12.54
CA GLY A 76 1.26 23.43 13.52
C GLY A 76 -0.02 23.94 12.86
N LYS A 77 0.12 24.87 11.91
CA LYS A 77 -1.01 25.35 11.10
C LYS A 77 -1.62 24.26 10.21
N GLN A 78 -0.79 23.42 9.57
CA GLN A 78 -1.26 22.25 8.80
C GLN A 78 -2.04 21.23 9.64
N ILE A 79 -1.65 21.03 10.90
CA ILE A 79 -2.36 20.13 11.81
C ILE A 79 -3.71 20.72 12.22
N VAL A 80 -3.74 22.01 12.57
CA VAL A 80 -4.97 22.67 13.05
C VAL A 80 -5.99 22.88 11.93
N GLU A 81 -5.55 23.26 10.73
CA GLU A 81 -6.45 23.53 9.60
C GLU A 81 -6.74 22.28 8.75
N GLY A 82 -5.75 21.39 8.58
CA GLY A 82 -5.84 20.20 7.74
C GLY A 82 -6.13 18.90 8.49
N GLY A 83 -5.80 18.82 9.79
CA GLY A 83 -5.96 17.60 10.59
C GLY A 83 -4.90 16.53 10.35
N TYR A 84 -3.77 16.85 9.70
CA TYR A 84 -2.74 15.87 9.35
C TYR A 84 -1.31 16.41 9.39
N VAL A 85 -0.35 15.53 9.70
CA VAL A 85 1.10 15.82 9.68
C VAL A 85 1.76 15.23 8.42
N SER A 86 2.62 16.02 7.78
CA SER A 86 3.52 15.59 6.73
C SER A 86 4.62 14.65 7.27
N ASN A 87 4.44 13.33 7.13
CA ASN A 87 5.44 12.31 7.51
C ASN A 87 5.93 11.50 6.29
N TRP A 88 7.25 11.42 6.12
CA TRP A 88 7.89 10.77 4.97
C TRP A 88 7.80 9.23 5.00
N LYS A 89 7.53 8.61 6.15
CA LYS A 89 7.35 7.15 6.29
C LYS A 89 5.93 6.67 5.96
N LEU A 90 5.04 7.57 5.55
CA LEU A 90 3.64 7.23 5.32
C LEU A 90 3.45 6.36 4.08
N PHE A 91 2.64 5.32 4.21
CA PHE A 91 2.28 4.38 3.14
C PHE A 91 1.85 5.10 1.85
N ARG A 92 0.96 6.09 1.93
CA ARG A 92 0.49 6.88 0.78
C ARG A 92 1.59 7.60 0.00
N ARG A 93 2.66 8.05 0.66
CA ARG A 93 3.80 8.70 0.00
C ARG A 93 4.69 7.69 -0.70
N TRP A 94 4.90 6.54 -0.06
CA TRP A 94 5.58 5.41 -0.70
C TRP A 94 4.82 4.94 -1.95
N VAL A 95 3.49 4.77 -1.85
CA VAL A 95 2.63 4.41 -3.00
C VAL A 95 2.72 5.46 -4.11
N MET A 96 2.60 6.75 -3.79
CA MET A 96 2.75 7.82 -4.78
C MET A 96 4.10 7.76 -5.50
N SER A 97 5.19 7.54 -4.76
CA SER A 97 6.51 7.40 -5.38
C SER A 97 6.57 6.23 -6.36
N GLN A 98 6.02 5.07 -5.99
CA GLN A 98 5.94 3.91 -6.90
C GLN A 98 5.12 4.25 -8.15
N MET A 99 3.96 4.88 -7.99
CA MET A 99 3.11 5.28 -9.12
C MET A 99 3.77 6.32 -10.03
N PHE A 100 4.53 7.25 -9.48
CA PHE A 100 5.26 8.25 -10.28
C PHE A 100 6.40 7.60 -11.08
N HIS A 101 7.13 6.65 -10.49
CA HIS A 101 8.12 5.87 -11.24
C HIS A 101 7.48 5.04 -12.35
N MET A 102 6.36 4.37 -12.07
CA MET A 102 5.57 3.66 -13.07
C MET A 102 5.18 4.57 -14.24
N LEU A 103 4.62 5.76 -13.96
CA LEU A 103 4.19 6.71 -14.99
C LEU A 103 5.36 7.26 -15.81
N ARG A 104 6.49 7.59 -15.16
CA ARG A 104 7.72 8.00 -15.83
C ARG A 104 8.25 6.91 -16.76
N ASP A 105 8.28 5.67 -16.29
CA ASP A 105 8.82 4.55 -17.07
C ASP A 105 7.91 4.20 -18.26
N MET A 106 6.59 4.38 -18.11
CA MET A 106 5.65 4.31 -19.24
C MET A 106 5.98 5.33 -20.33
N GLU A 107 6.19 6.59 -19.95
CA GLU A 107 6.50 7.67 -20.88
C GLU A 107 7.86 7.48 -21.54
N LYS A 108 8.89 7.16 -20.74
CA LYS A 108 10.27 6.98 -21.20
C LYS A 108 10.41 5.81 -22.18
N ASP A 109 9.77 4.69 -21.88
CA ASP A 109 9.94 3.46 -22.66
C ASP A 109 8.82 3.26 -23.71
N GLY A 110 7.82 4.14 -23.76
CA GLY A 110 6.65 3.99 -24.63
C GLY A 110 5.79 2.76 -24.31
N LYS A 111 5.82 2.28 -23.06
CA LYS A 111 5.16 1.06 -22.61
C LYS A 111 3.82 1.33 -21.95
N SER A 112 2.92 0.34 -22.00
CA SER A 112 1.71 0.35 -21.19
C SER A 112 2.04 0.15 -19.71
N PHE A 113 1.11 0.56 -18.84
CA PHE A 113 1.25 0.36 -17.39
C PHE A 113 1.44 -1.13 -17.03
N ASN A 114 0.77 -2.01 -17.76
CA ASN A 114 0.83 -3.45 -17.51
C ASN A 114 2.22 -4.01 -17.81
N GLU A 115 2.84 -3.57 -18.91
CA GLU A 115 4.20 -3.99 -19.27
C GLU A 115 5.22 -3.50 -18.25
N VAL A 116 5.10 -2.25 -17.79
CA VAL A 116 5.97 -1.71 -16.74
C VAL A 116 5.80 -2.49 -15.43
N LEU A 117 4.57 -2.84 -15.06
CA LEU A 117 4.30 -3.61 -13.84
C LEU A 117 4.83 -5.05 -13.94
N GLN A 118 4.69 -5.66 -15.12
CA GLN A 118 5.16 -7.01 -15.43
C GLN A 118 6.69 -7.13 -15.35
N HIS A 119 7.44 -6.05 -15.54
CA HIS A 119 8.91 -6.06 -15.34
C HIS A 119 9.32 -6.43 -13.91
N ASN A 120 8.44 -6.32 -12.92
CA ASN A 120 8.71 -6.79 -11.56
C ASN A 120 8.61 -8.32 -11.40
N GLY A 121 8.15 -9.02 -12.44
CA GLY A 121 7.98 -10.47 -12.47
C GLY A 121 6.67 -10.96 -11.86
N TYR A 122 6.30 -12.19 -12.21
CA TYR A 122 5.07 -12.84 -11.71
C TYR A 122 4.99 -12.87 -10.18
N GLU A 123 6.11 -13.14 -9.51
CA GLU A 123 6.18 -13.31 -8.04
C GLU A 123 5.97 -12.00 -7.26
N TYR A 124 6.13 -10.84 -7.92
CA TYR A 124 5.89 -9.55 -7.30
C TYR A 124 4.46 -9.41 -6.76
N GLN A 125 3.46 -9.92 -7.48
CA GLN A 125 2.05 -9.77 -7.09
C GLN A 125 1.75 -10.43 -5.76
N TRP A 126 2.35 -11.60 -5.50
CA TRP A 126 2.13 -12.37 -4.28
C TRP A 126 2.80 -11.72 -3.08
N ARG A 127 4.04 -11.23 -3.27
CA ARG A 127 4.74 -10.45 -2.23
C ARG A 127 3.99 -9.18 -1.88
N MET A 128 3.47 -8.49 -2.89
CA MET A 128 2.68 -7.27 -2.68
C MET A 128 1.37 -7.56 -1.93
N LEU A 129 0.61 -8.56 -2.38
CA LEU A 129 -0.64 -8.96 -1.75
C LEU A 129 -0.43 -9.35 -0.28
N GLU A 130 0.55 -10.18 0.02
CA GLU A 130 0.80 -10.65 1.38
C GLU A 130 1.22 -9.50 2.32
N ASN A 131 2.10 -8.60 1.85
CA ASN A 131 2.51 -7.42 2.64
C ASN A 131 1.33 -6.46 2.90
N GLU A 132 0.46 -6.30 1.91
CA GLU A 132 -0.74 -5.47 2.01
C GLU A 132 -1.71 -6.02 3.05
N LEU A 133 -2.04 -7.32 2.97
CA LEU A 133 -2.92 -8.02 3.90
C LEU A 133 -2.33 -8.09 5.32
N TYR A 134 -1.02 -8.31 5.44
CA TYR A 134 -0.33 -8.25 6.74
C TYR A 134 -0.54 -6.89 7.41
N ALA A 135 -0.40 -5.82 6.63
CA ALA A 135 -0.55 -4.48 7.16
C ALA A 135 -2.01 -4.16 7.51
N GLN A 136 -2.99 -4.62 6.72
CA GLN A 136 -4.43 -4.52 7.06
C GLN A 136 -4.76 -5.26 8.37
N MET A 137 -4.26 -6.50 8.52
CA MET A 137 -4.39 -7.28 9.75
C MET A 137 -3.81 -6.52 10.95
N LYS A 138 -2.60 -5.95 10.81
CA LYS A 138 -1.98 -5.16 11.88
C LYS A 138 -2.75 -3.89 12.20
N MET A 139 -3.26 -3.17 11.20
CA MET A 139 -4.11 -1.99 11.41
C MET A 139 -5.35 -2.35 12.23
N ALA A 140 -6.09 -3.36 11.80
CA ALA A 140 -7.29 -3.81 12.52
C ALA A 140 -6.97 -4.30 13.94
N ALA A 141 -5.87 -5.03 14.14
CA ALA A 141 -5.44 -5.48 15.47
C ALA A 141 -5.05 -4.33 16.42
N HIS A 142 -4.71 -3.16 15.88
CA HIS A 142 -4.39 -1.95 16.64
C HIS A 142 -5.55 -0.94 16.69
N GLY A 143 -6.75 -1.33 16.26
CA GLY A 143 -7.96 -0.49 16.31
C GLY A 143 -8.12 0.50 15.15
N ASP A 144 -7.21 0.47 14.17
CA ASP A 144 -7.24 1.32 12.97
C ASP A 144 -8.13 0.69 11.89
N HIS A 145 -9.43 0.65 12.16
CA HIS A 145 -10.40 0.01 11.28
C HIS A 145 -10.70 0.83 10.03
N GLU A 146 -10.62 2.16 10.11
CA GLU A 146 -10.92 3.05 8.97
C GLU A 146 -9.85 2.90 7.88
N ASN A 147 -8.55 2.95 8.23
CA ASN A 147 -7.50 2.74 7.23
C ASN A 147 -7.43 1.28 6.77
N ALA A 148 -7.72 0.30 7.63
CA ALA A 148 -7.85 -1.09 7.22
C ALA A 148 -8.93 -1.25 6.13
N CYS A 149 -10.12 -0.67 6.35
CA CYS A 149 -11.22 -0.71 5.39
C CYS A 149 -10.88 0.00 4.08
N ALA A 150 -10.27 1.19 4.15
CA ALA A 150 -9.87 1.95 2.96
C ALA A 150 -8.84 1.19 2.10
N ARG A 151 -7.93 0.43 2.73
CA ARG A 151 -6.95 -0.43 2.05
C ARG A 151 -7.57 -1.70 1.47
N ASN A 152 -8.54 -2.27 2.18
CA ASN A 152 -9.23 -3.48 1.76
C ASN A 152 -10.06 -3.28 0.48
N ARG A 153 -10.48 -2.04 0.17
CA ARG A 153 -11.27 -1.67 -1.01
C ARG A 153 -10.82 -2.35 -2.32
N TRP A 154 -9.50 -2.44 -2.56
CA TRP A 154 -8.96 -3.11 -3.75
C TRP A 154 -8.11 -4.34 -3.43
N PHE A 155 -7.70 -4.54 -2.17
CA PHE A 155 -6.88 -5.67 -1.76
C PHE A 155 -7.55 -6.40 -0.60
N GLY A 156 -8.56 -7.20 -0.92
CA GLY A 156 -9.32 -8.02 0.03
C GLY A 156 -9.33 -9.50 -0.32
N GLY A 157 -10.14 -10.27 0.41
CA GLY A 157 -10.27 -11.71 0.23
C GLY A 157 -10.70 -12.14 -1.17
N PHE A 158 -11.61 -11.39 -1.79
CA PHE A 158 -12.07 -11.63 -3.17
C PHE A 158 -10.93 -11.56 -4.19
N VAL A 159 -10.14 -10.47 -4.16
CA VAL A 159 -9.00 -10.28 -5.06
C VAL A 159 -7.93 -11.35 -4.81
N ALA A 160 -7.70 -11.72 -3.54
CA ALA A 160 -6.77 -12.78 -3.20
C ALA A 160 -7.23 -14.15 -3.77
N ALA A 161 -8.53 -14.46 -3.68
CA ALA A 161 -9.11 -15.68 -4.24
C ALA A 161 -9.01 -15.70 -5.77
N ASP A 162 -9.38 -14.61 -6.45
CA ASP A 162 -9.26 -14.50 -7.92
C ASP A 162 -7.81 -14.65 -8.40
N MET A 163 -6.85 -14.09 -7.66
CA MET A 163 -5.42 -14.30 -7.93
C MET A 163 -5.01 -15.76 -7.74
N ALA A 164 -5.56 -16.45 -6.74
CA ALA A 164 -5.26 -17.84 -6.44
C ALA A 164 -5.84 -18.77 -7.50
N ASP A 165 -7.06 -18.53 -7.97
CA ASP A 165 -7.70 -19.30 -9.04
C ASP A 165 -6.96 -19.11 -10.37
N ASP A 166 -6.60 -17.88 -10.74
CA ASP A 166 -5.75 -17.59 -11.89
C ASP A 166 -4.39 -18.30 -11.82
N TYR A 167 -3.77 -18.36 -10.64
CA TYR A 167 -2.55 -19.14 -10.44
C TYR A 167 -2.77 -20.64 -10.62
N ILE A 168 -3.86 -21.20 -10.07
CA ILE A 168 -4.17 -22.64 -10.18
C ILE A 168 -4.38 -23.01 -11.65
N GLU A 169 -5.08 -22.19 -12.42
CA GLU A 169 -5.25 -22.39 -13.86
C GLU A 169 -3.92 -22.35 -14.60
N LYS A 170 -3.07 -21.37 -14.32
CA LYS A 170 -1.72 -21.27 -14.92
C LYS A 170 -0.82 -22.44 -14.53
N LEU A 171 -0.90 -22.91 -13.29
CA LEU A 171 -0.17 -24.09 -12.83
C LEU A 171 -0.65 -25.35 -13.55
N ARG A 172 -1.98 -25.57 -13.65
CA ARG A 172 -2.56 -26.69 -14.39
C ARG A 172 -2.09 -26.70 -15.84
N LYS A 173 -2.15 -25.54 -16.49
CA LYS A 173 -1.66 -25.36 -17.86
C LYS A 173 -0.17 -25.66 -17.96
N TYR A 174 0.66 -25.14 -17.06
CA TYR A 174 2.09 -25.42 -17.03
C TYR A 174 2.40 -26.92 -16.88
N VAL A 175 1.70 -27.61 -15.97
CA VAL A 175 1.88 -29.05 -15.73
C VAL A 175 1.49 -29.85 -16.97
N ASP A 176 0.34 -29.57 -17.58
CA ASP A 176 -0.10 -30.25 -18.80
C ASP A 176 0.81 -29.93 -20.01
N ASP A 177 1.20 -28.67 -20.18
CA ASP A 177 2.02 -28.24 -21.31
C ASP A 177 3.46 -28.76 -21.25
N ASN A 178 4.04 -28.94 -20.07
CA ASN A 178 5.49 -29.12 -19.91
C ASN A 178 5.92 -30.37 -19.16
N LEU A 179 5.06 -30.94 -18.31
CA LEU A 179 5.46 -31.99 -17.37
C LEU A 179 4.84 -33.36 -17.67
N ILE A 180 3.62 -33.43 -18.19
CA ILE A 180 2.92 -34.71 -18.43
C ILE A 180 3.42 -35.41 -19.69
N TRP A 181 3.40 -34.70 -20.82
CA TRP A 181 3.61 -35.29 -22.14
C TRP A 181 5.05 -35.14 -22.63
N LYS A 182 5.56 -36.14 -23.37
CA LYS A 182 6.79 -35.97 -24.16
C LYS A 182 6.52 -34.99 -25.31
N ARG A 183 7.57 -34.29 -25.73
CA ARG A 183 7.55 -33.46 -26.94
C ARG A 183 8.36 -34.13 -28.05
N ASP A 184 7.91 -33.95 -29.29
CA ASP A 184 8.66 -34.36 -30.49
C ASP A 184 9.76 -33.33 -30.84
N GLU A 185 10.48 -33.57 -31.94
CA GLU A 185 11.55 -32.69 -32.43
C GLU A 185 11.03 -31.28 -32.78
N ASP A 186 9.76 -31.16 -33.17
CA ASP A 186 9.08 -29.91 -33.48
C ASP A 186 8.47 -29.22 -32.24
N GLY A 187 8.65 -29.80 -31.04
CA GLY A 187 8.16 -29.27 -29.77
C GLY A 187 6.67 -29.48 -29.50
N LYS A 188 5.96 -30.28 -30.31
CA LYS A 188 4.55 -30.62 -30.13
C LYS A 188 4.37 -31.76 -29.13
N LYS A 189 3.25 -31.73 -28.40
CA LYS A 189 2.86 -32.78 -27.46
C LYS A 189 2.63 -34.10 -28.20
N THR A 190 3.30 -35.15 -27.74
CA THR A 190 3.04 -36.52 -28.17
C THR A 190 2.02 -37.18 -27.24
N LYS A 191 1.49 -38.35 -27.65
CA LYS A 191 0.61 -39.17 -26.79
C LYS A 191 1.37 -39.98 -25.72
N ALA A 192 2.70 -39.85 -25.64
CA ALA A 192 3.52 -40.60 -24.70
C ALA A 192 3.80 -39.78 -23.43
N PHE A 193 3.70 -40.44 -22.27
CA PHE A 193 4.04 -39.82 -20.98
C PHE A 193 5.54 -39.58 -20.85
N LYS A 194 5.90 -38.44 -20.24
CA LYS A 194 7.30 -38.03 -20.03
C LYS A 194 8.01 -38.94 -19.03
N HIS A 195 7.34 -39.25 -17.92
CA HIS A 195 7.86 -40.13 -16.88
C HIS A 195 6.82 -41.16 -16.46
N THR A 196 7.28 -42.39 -16.22
CA THR A 196 6.45 -43.51 -15.77
C THR A 196 7.21 -44.32 -14.73
N CYS A 197 6.53 -44.74 -13.67
CA CYS A 197 7.06 -45.69 -12.69
C CYS A 197 6.17 -46.94 -12.70
N LYS A 198 6.73 -48.09 -13.07
CA LYS A 198 6.00 -49.37 -13.22
C LYS A 198 4.74 -49.24 -14.10
N GLY A 199 4.82 -48.45 -15.17
CA GLY A 199 3.69 -48.18 -16.07
C GLY A 199 2.76 -47.05 -15.65
N ASN A 200 2.85 -46.55 -14.41
CA ASN A 200 2.03 -45.44 -13.93
C ASN A 200 2.68 -44.08 -14.22
N PRO A 201 2.00 -43.15 -14.91
CA PRO A 201 2.58 -41.86 -15.25
C PRO A 201 2.67 -40.92 -14.05
N TYR A 202 3.76 -40.17 -13.98
CA TYR A 202 3.99 -39.17 -12.94
C TYR A 202 4.66 -37.92 -13.52
N VAL A 203 4.54 -36.81 -12.80
CA VAL A 203 5.25 -35.56 -13.10
C VAL A 203 6.26 -35.26 -12.00
N ARG A 204 7.35 -34.59 -12.37
CA ARG A 204 8.30 -34.02 -11.42
C ARG A 204 8.02 -32.53 -11.25
N LEU A 205 7.34 -32.16 -10.17
CA LEU A 205 6.98 -30.78 -9.87
C LEU A 205 7.86 -30.27 -8.72
N GLN A 206 8.81 -29.38 -9.03
CA GLN A 206 9.78 -28.84 -8.07
C GLN A 206 10.44 -29.91 -7.19
N ASN A 207 11.05 -30.91 -7.84
CA ASN A 207 11.76 -32.04 -7.23
C ASN A 207 10.89 -33.05 -6.46
N GLU A 208 9.56 -32.92 -6.52
CA GLU A 208 8.64 -33.93 -6.01
C GLU A 208 8.06 -34.75 -7.16
N ASP A 209 8.10 -36.07 -7.05
CA ASP A 209 7.51 -37.00 -8.01
C ASP A 209 6.05 -37.28 -7.61
N ILE A 210 5.10 -36.84 -8.43
CA ILE A 210 3.66 -36.90 -8.16
C ILE A 210 2.96 -37.63 -9.31
N PHE A 211 2.24 -38.72 -9.01
CA PHE A 211 1.47 -39.43 -10.02
C PHE A 211 0.43 -38.53 -10.66
N VAL A 212 0.22 -38.66 -11.98
CA VAL A 212 -0.74 -37.83 -12.73
C VAL A 212 -2.15 -37.95 -12.13
N ALA A 213 -2.55 -39.16 -11.73
CA ALA A 213 -3.84 -39.42 -11.07
C ALA A 213 -3.98 -38.75 -9.69
N ASP A 214 -2.88 -38.44 -9.02
CA ASP A 214 -2.87 -37.80 -7.70
C ASP A 214 -2.78 -36.27 -7.75
N LEU A 215 -2.56 -35.67 -8.93
CA LEU A 215 -2.35 -34.22 -9.06
C LEU A 215 -3.50 -33.40 -8.48
N GLU A 216 -4.73 -33.83 -8.76
CA GLU A 216 -5.92 -33.16 -8.24
C GLU A 216 -5.93 -33.15 -6.71
N LYS A 217 -5.73 -34.31 -6.10
CA LYS A 217 -5.80 -34.48 -4.65
C LYS A 217 -4.62 -33.85 -3.92
N LYS A 218 -3.41 -33.95 -4.46
CA LYS A 218 -2.16 -33.57 -3.77
C LYS A 218 -1.70 -32.14 -4.06
N VAL A 219 -2.06 -31.58 -5.23
CA VAL A 219 -1.57 -30.27 -5.67
C VAL A 219 -2.72 -29.28 -5.74
N TYR A 220 -3.73 -29.56 -6.57
CA TYR A 220 -4.72 -28.53 -6.91
C TYR A 220 -5.80 -28.34 -5.82
N ALA A 221 -6.42 -29.42 -5.33
CA ALA A 221 -7.47 -29.32 -4.32
C ALA A 221 -7.01 -28.62 -3.02
N PRO A 222 -5.79 -28.86 -2.48
CA PRO A 222 -5.29 -28.10 -1.34
C PRO A 222 -5.15 -26.59 -1.61
N LEU A 223 -4.77 -26.20 -2.83
CA LEU A 223 -4.67 -24.80 -3.23
C LEU A 223 -6.05 -24.17 -3.43
N SER A 224 -6.97 -24.87 -4.09
CA SER A 224 -8.37 -24.44 -4.26
C SER A 224 -9.08 -24.29 -2.91
N SER A 225 -8.81 -25.17 -1.94
CA SER A 225 -9.35 -25.03 -0.58
C SER A 225 -8.86 -23.74 0.10
N LEU A 226 -7.59 -23.37 -0.10
CA LEU A 226 -7.05 -22.12 0.42
C LEU A 226 -7.61 -20.90 -0.31
N ALA A 227 -7.76 -20.96 -1.63
CA ALA A 227 -8.42 -19.91 -2.42
C ALA A 227 -9.85 -19.67 -1.92
N ARG A 228 -10.62 -20.74 -1.71
CA ARG A 228 -11.96 -20.67 -1.13
C ARG A 228 -11.95 -20.06 0.28
N LYS A 229 -10.98 -20.42 1.11
CA LYS A 229 -10.80 -19.82 2.44
C LYS A 229 -10.53 -18.32 2.35
N MET A 230 -9.75 -17.84 1.39
CA MET A 230 -9.53 -16.39 1.19
C MET A 230 -10.84 -15.65 0.91
N TYR A 231 -11.71 -16.24 0.09
CA TYR A 231 -13.03 -15.71 -0.24
C TYR A 231 -13.99 -15.69 0.96
N ASP A 232 -14.05 -16.81 1.70
CA ASP A 232 -15.03 -17.01 2.78
C ASP A 232 -14.61 -16.38 4.13
N SER A 233 -13.38 -15.88 4.23
CA SER A 233 -12.85 -15.29 5.46
C SER A 233 -13.56 -13.98 5.81
N ASN A 234 -13.92 -13.81 7.09
CA ASN A 234 -14.66 -12.63 7.56
C ASN A 234 -13.76 -11.62 8.27
N THR A 235 -12.49 -11.98 8.53
CA THR A 235 -11.54 -11.11 9.23
C THR A 235 -10.26 -10.91 8.43
N TYR A 236 -9.60 -9.76 8.65
CA TYR A 236 -8.31 -9.45 8.01
C TYR A 236 -7.22 -10.48 8.37
N ALA A 237 -7.26 -11.03 9.58
CA ALA A 237 -6.32 -12.06 10.03
C ALA A 237 -6.51 -13.36 9.25
N GLU A 238 -7.75 -13.83 9.10
CA GLU A 238 -8.04 -15.06 8.36
C GLU A 238 -7.65 -14.96 6.88
N VAL A 239 -7.90 -13.81 6.25
CA VAL A 239 -7.50 -13.56 4.85
C VAL A 239 -5.97 -13.59 4.73
N TYR A 240 -5.26 -12.89 5.63
CA TYR A 240 -3.79 -12.91 5.65
C TYR A 240 -3.25 -14.33 5.84
N ASP A 241 -3.76 -15.07 6.82
CA ASP A 241 -3.30 -16.44 7.12
C ASP A 241 -3.55 -17.38 5.94
N ALA A 242 -4.69 -17.26 5.26
CA ALA A 242 -5.00 -18.04 4.06
C ALA A 242 -4.02 -17.74 2.92
N VAL A 243 -3.71 -16.47 2.66
CA VAL A 243 -2.73 -16.05 1.64
C VAL A 243 -1.32 -16.49 2.02
N HIS A 244 -0.92 -16.35 3.28
CA HIS A 244 0.38 -16.76 3.77
C HIS A 244 0.59 -18.27 3.60
N GLU A 245 -0.40 -19.08 3.99
CA GLU A 245 -0.35 -20.54 3.80
C GLU A 245 -0.38 -20.93 2.31
N PHE A 246 -1.12 -20.20 1.48
CA PHE A 246 -1.10 -20.41 0.03
C PHE A 246 0.27 -20.11 -0.56
N ASN A 247 0.90 -19.00 -0.18
CA ASN A 247 2.25 -18.64 -0.63
C ASN A 247 3.32 -19.65 -0.20
N LYS A 248 3.16 -20.29 0.97
CA LYS A 248 4.05 -21.37 1.42
C LYS A 248 3.89 -22.66 0.63
N LYS A 249 2.68 -22.96 0.14
CA LYS A 249 2.38 -24.21 -0.58
C LYS A 249 2.54 -24.10 -2.08
N ARG A 250 2.24 -22.94 -2.66
CA ARG A 250 2.30 -22.72 -4.09
C ARG A 250 3.74 -22.87 -4.58
N LYS A 251 3.86 -23.26 -5.84
CA LYS A 251 5.13 -23.39 -6.54
C LYS A 251 5.36 -22.12 -7.36
N HIS A 252 6.59 -21.62 -7.41
CA HIS A 252 6.91 -20.46 -8.23
C HIS A 252 6.70 -20.75 -9.72
N LEU A 253 6.07 -19.80 -10.42
CA LEU A 253 5.95 -19.83 -11.89
C LEU A 253 7.07 -18.99 -12.52
N ALA A 254 7.22 -19.13 -13.85
CA ALA A 254 8.24 -18.41 -14.60
C ALA A 254 8.06 -16.89 -14.46
N TRP A 255 9.17 -16.15 -14.48
CA TRP A 255 9.21 -14.70 -14.24
C TRP A 255 8.27 -13.92 -15.17
N ASP A 256 8.23 -14.32 -16.44
CA ASP A 256 7.46 -13.74 -17.54
C ASP A 256 5.99 -14.21 -17.57
N THR A 257 5.58 -15.08 -16.65
CA THR A 257 4.16 -15.43 -16.49
C THR A 257 3.36 -14.16 -16.25
N LYS A 258 2.31 -13.94 -17.05
CA LYS A 258 1.42 -12.78 -16.92
C LYS A 258 0.87 -12.72 -15.49
N GLN A 259 1.00 -11.57 -14.82
CA GLN A 259 0.35 -11.33 -13.54
C GLN A 259 -1.19 -11.42 -13.66
N SER A 260 -1.88 -11.73 -12.55
CA SER A 260 -3.35 -11.84 -12.53
C SER A 260 -3.99 -10.50 -12.88
N ASP A 261 -5.06 -10.52 -13.68
CA ASP A 261 -5.79 -9.30 -14.02
C ASP A 261 -6.46 -8.67 -12.78
N ALA A 262 -6.86 -9.49 -11.80
CA ALA A 262 -7.36 -9.01 -10.51
C ALA A 262 -6.30 -8.20 -9.75
N PHE A 263 -5.05 -8.70 -9.72
CA PHE A 263 -3.92 -7.96 -9.15
C PHE A 263 -3.65 -6.65 -9.88
N ILE A 264 -3.60 -6.67 -11.21
CA ILE A 264 -3.32 -5.48 -12.02
C ILE A 264 -4.40 -4.41 -11.79
N ASN A 265 -5.68 -4.82 -11.75
CA ASN A 265 -6.81 -3.93 -11.49
C ASN A 265 -6.72 -3.32 -10.08
N ALA A 266 -6.46 -4.14 -9.06
CA ALA A 266 -6.29 -3.71 -7.68
C ALA A 266 -5.10 -2.74 -7.50
N TYR A 267 -3.97 -3.05 -8.13
CA TYR A 267 -2.76 -2.23 -8.09
C TYR A 267 -3.01 -0.84 -8.68
N LYS A 268 -3.67 -0.77 -9.84
CA LYS A 268 -4.06 0.51 -10.45
C LYS A 268 -5.04 1.28 -9.60
N GLY A 269 -6.05 0.62 -9.03
CA GLY A 269 -7.07 1.23 -8.17
C GLY A 269 -6.45 1.85 -6.92
N SER A 270 -5.84 1.01 -6.09
CA SER A 270 -5.20 1.41 -4.83
C SER A 270 -4.07 2.43 -5.07
N GLY A 271 -3.18 2.14 -6.02
CA GLY A 271 -2.07 3.02 -6.37
C GLY A 271 -2.54 4.43 -6.74
N SER A 272 -3.55 4.51 -7.60
CA SER A 272 -4.08 5.79 -8.07
C SER A 272 -4.81 6.56 -6.98
N TYR A 273 -5.62 5.87 -6.17
CA TYR A 273 -6.35 6.48 -5.07
C TYR A 273 -5.41 7.10 -4.03
N TYR A 274 -4.44 6.35 -3.52
CA TYR A 274 -3.51 6.88 -2.52
C TYR A 274 -2.60 7.99 -3.08
N THR A 275 -2.25 7.88 -4.36
CA THR A 275 -1.51 8.93 -5.07
C THR A 275 -2.32 10.22 -5.13
N MET A 276 -3.56 10.18 -5.64
CA MET A 276 -4.43 11.35 -5.72
C MET A 276 -4.72 11.94 -4.33
N ARG A 277 -5.00 11.10 -3.33
CA ARG A 277 -5.21 11.56 -1.95
C ARG A 277 -4.00 12.33 -1.45
N ASN A 278 -2.79 11.81 -1.68
CA ASN A 278 -1.56 12.50 -1.27
C ASN A 278 -1.32 13.80 -2.05
N LEU A 279 -1.57 13.80 -3.36
CA LEU A 279 -1.47 15.01 -4.20
C LEU A 279 -2.41 16.12 -3.74
N ILE A 280 -3.64 15.77 -3.39
CA ILE A 280 -4.63 16.73 -2.89
C ILE A 280 -4.19 17.29 -1.54
N MET A 281 -3.83 16.43 -0.58
CA MET A 281 -3.50 16.89 0.78
C MET A 281 -2.16 17.64 0.87
N PHE A 282 -1.14 17.26 0.09
CA PHE A 282 0.23 17.73 0.32
C PHE A 282 0.88 18.44 -0.87
N HIS A 283 0.25 18.40 -2.04
CA HIS A 283 0.82 18.97 -3.26
C HIS A 283 -0.13 19.95 -3.97
N GLY A 284 -1.21 20.37 -3.31
CA GLY A 284 -2.12 21.40 -3.81
C GLY A 284 -2.96 20.99 -5.01
N ALA A 285 -2.96 19.72 -5.41
CA ALA A 285 -3.76 19.25 -6.54
C ALA A 285 -5.26 19.35 -6.22
N ARG A 286 -6.08 19.78 -7.18
CA ARG A 286 -7.54 19.92 -7.01
C ARG A 286 -8.27 19.37 -8.23
N PHE A 287 -9.45 18.81 -8.01
CA PHE A 287 -10.37 18.50 -9.11
C PHE A 287 -11.00 19.78 -9.65
N TRP A 288 -11.37 19.76 -10.94
CA TRP A 288 -12.09 20.85 -11.58
C TRP A 288 -13.59 20.54 -11.64
N LYS A 289 -14.40 21.57 -11.37
CA LYS A 289 -15.86 21.52 -11.55
C LYS A 289 -16.31 22.84 -12.17
N ASN A 290 -16.98 22.76 -13.33
CA ASN A 290 -17.50 23.93 -14.05
C ASN A 290 -16.42 25.01 -14.30
N GLY A 291 -15.22 24.60 -14.71
CA GLY A 291 -14.11 25.51 -15.00
C GLY A 291 -13.43 26.14 -13.77
N ARG A 292 -13.76 25.68 -12.55
CA ARG A 292 -13.14 26.16 -11.31
C ARG A 292 -12.52 25.02 -10.51
N LYS A 293 -11.36 25.29 -9.90
CA LYS A 293 -10.73 24.35 -8.95
C LYS A 293 -11.60 24.22 -7.70
N MET A 294 -11.87 22.98 -7.30
CA MET A 294 -12.57 22.66 -6.06
C MET A 294 -11.69 22.99 -4.85
N SER A 295 -12.30 23.14 -3.68
CA SER A 295 -11.56 23.19 -2.41
C SER A 295 -10.90 21.84 -2.13
N GLU A 296 -9.99 21.79 -1.15
CA GLU A 296 -9.36 20.55 -0.72
C GLU A 296 -10.38 19.51 -0.26
N ALA A 297 -11.26 19.90 0.68
CA ALA A 297 -12.29 19.03 1.21
C ALA A 297 -13.24 18.52 0.12
N ASN A 298 -13.61 19.37 -0.84
CA ASN A 298 -14.45 18.95 -1.95
C ASN A 298 -13.70 18.02 -2.92
N SER A 299 -12.41 18.24 -3.15
CA SER A 299 -11.58 17.35 -3.98
C SER A 299 -11.41 15.97 -3.34
N LEU A 300 -11.27 15.90 -2.02
CA LEU A 300 -11.25 14.62 -1.29
C LEU A 300 -12.60 13.90 -1.36
N LYS A 301 -13.72 14.62 -1.23
CA LYS A 301 -15.07 14.05 -1.42
C LYS A 301 -15.28 13.52 -2.83
N GLU A 302 -14.82 14.25 -3.85
CA GLU A 302 -14.86 13.79 -5.24
C GLU A 302 -14.00 12.53 -5.43
N LEU A 303 -12.81 12.47 -4.83
CA LEU A 303 -11.96 11.29 -4.85
C LEU A 303 -12.67 10.07 -4.26
N GLU A 304 -13.30 10.20 -3.09
CA GLU A 304 -14.07 9.10 -2.49
C GLU A 304 -15.25 8.68 -3.37
N SER A 305 -15.95 9.65 -3.98
CA SER A 305 -17.06 9.35 -4.89
C SER A 305 -16.60 8.54 -6.09
N LYS A 306 -15.47 8.92 -6.72
CA LYS A 306 -14.89 8.16 -7.83
C LYS A 306 -14.36 6.80 -7.40
N ALA A 307 -13.72 6.71 -6.23
CA ALA A 307 -13.23 5.46 -5.70
C ALA A 307 -14.35 4.46 -5.40
N LYS A 308 -15.50 4.94 -4.93
CA LYS A 308 -16.72 4.13 -4.75
C LYS A 308 -17.35 3.73 -6.08
N MET A 309 -17.35 4.62 -7.07
CA MET A 309 -17.88 4.32 -8.42
C MET A 309 -17.06 3.27 -9.17
N TYR A 310 -15.76 3.19 -8.86
CA TYR A 310 -14.79 2.33 -9.54
C TYR A 310 -14.13 1.31 -8.60
N ASP A 311 -14.88 0.82 -7.60
CA ASP A 311 -14.41 -0.19 -6.66
C ASP A 311 -13.99 -1.49 -7.38
N GLU A 312 -14.82 -2.00 -8.28
CA GLU A 312 -14.54 -3.17 -9.11
C GLU A 312 -13.71 -2.84 -10.37
N GLN A 313 -13.59 -1.55 -10.71
CA GLN A 313 -12.94 -1.06 -11.93
C GLN A 313 -11.74 -0.15 -11.61
N GLY A 314 -10.88 -0.59 -10.68
CA GLY A 314 -9.69 0.12 -10.25
C GLY A 314 -8.80 0.66 -11.38
N TRP A 315 -8.77 0.00 -12.55
CA TRP A 315 -8.08 0.50 -13.74
C TRP A 315 -8.58 1.88 -14.22
N ARG A 316 -9.86 2.24 -13.99
CA ARG A 316 -10.39 3.57 -14.30
C ARG A 316 -9.80 4.65 -13.40
N MET A 317 -9.44 4.32 -12.16
CA MET A 317 -8.79 5.27 -11.25
C MET A 317 -7.43 5.73 -11.78
N LEU A 318 -6.73 4.90 -12.56
CA LEU A 318 -5.50 5.33 -13.25
C LEU A 318 -5.76 6.44 -14.27
N GLY A 319 -6.88 6.37 -15.00
CA GLY A 319 -7.32 7.44 -15.89
C GLY A 319 -7.62 8.73 -15.13
N VAL A 320 -8.32 8.63 -13.99
CA VAL A 320 -8.60 9.77 -13.11
C VAL A 320 -7.30 10.39 -12.59
N LEU A 321 -6.33 9.58 -12.16
CA LEU A 321 -5.03 10.07 -11.72
C LEU A 321 -4.31 10.84 -12.84
N LYS A 322 -4.23 10.27 -14.04
CA LYS A 322 -3.59 10.92 -15.19
C LYS A 322 -4.26 12.26 -15.52
N GLN A 323 -5.58 12.30 -15.50
CA GLN A 323 -6.33 13.54 -15.72
C GLN A 323 -6.03 14.59 -14.64
N LEU A 324 -6.01 14.19 -13.35
CA LEU A 324 -5.69 15.08 -12.25
C LEU A 324 -4.27 15.66 -12.38
N ILE A 325 -3.30 14.85 -12.80
CA ILE A 325 -1.91 15.28 -13.05
C ILE A 325 -1.87 16.35 -14.14
N ILE A 326 -2.54 16.11 -15.26
CA ILE A 326 -2.59 17.04 -16.41
C ILE A 326 -3.27 18.36 -16.00
N GLU A 327 -4.44 18.28 -15.37
CA GLU A 327 -5.24 19.46 -14.96
C GLU A 327 -4.59 20.34 -13.89
N ASN A 328 -3.58 19.81 -13.19
CA ASN A 328 -2.84 20.52 -12.16
C ASN A 328 -1.39 20.82 -12.55
N ASP A 329 -1.01 20.58 -13.81
CA ASP A 329 0.33 20.85 -14.35
C ASP A 329 1.45 20.23 -13.50
N ILE A 330 1.26 18.97 -13.11
CA ILE A 330 2.19 18.27 -12.22
C ILE A 330 3.31 17.64 -13.05
N ASP A 331 4.52 18.16 -12.93
CA ASP A 331 5.74 17.55 -13.47
C ASP A 331 6.14 16.31 -12.65
N ILE A 332 5.94 15.13 -13.24
CA ILE A 332 6.28 13.83 -12.63
C ILE A 332 7.78 13.72 -12.38
N GLN A 333 8.62 14.08 -13.36
CA GLN A 333 10.08 13.93 -13.23
C GLN A 333 10.63 14.97 -12.24
N GLY A 334 10.11 16.20 -12.28
CA GLY A 334 10.41 17.24 -11.31
C GLY A 334 10.11 16.80 -9.88
N LYS A 335 8.93 16.20 -9.64
CA LYS A 335 8.57 15.67 -8.31
C LYS A 335 9.47 14.54 -7.84
N ILE A 336 9.84 13.61 -8.73
CA ILE A 336 10.80 12.54 -8.40
C ILE A 336 12.16 13.14 -7.99
N ASN A 337 12.64 14.15 -8.72
CA ASN A 337 13.91 14.83 -8.44
C ASN A 337 13.86 15.58 -7.10
N GLU A 338 12.75 16.26 -6.80
CA GLU A 338 12.50 16.94 -5.51
C GLU A 338 12.63 15.95 -4.34
N TRP A 339 11.99 14.78 -4.43
CA TRP A 339 12.06 13.77 -3.38
C TRP A 339 13.45 13.16 -3.22
N HIS A 340 14.18 12.98 -4.33
CA HIS A 340 15.56 12.50 -4.27
C HIS A 340 16.47 13.50 -3.54
N LYS A 341 16.37 14.79 -3.88
CA LYS A 341 17.12 15.88 -3.22
C LYS A 341 16.81 15.93 -1.72
N ALA A 342 15.54 15.93 -1.34
CA ALA A 342 15.12 15.95 0.05
C ALA A 342 15.62 14.73 0.86
N LYS A 343 15.75 13.55 0.23
CA LYS A 343 16.33 12.37 0.85
C LYS A 343 17.83 12.55 1.11
N VAL A 344 18.57 13.07 0.14
CA VAL A 344 20.02 13.30 0.26
C VAL A 344 20.31 14.31 1.36
N GLU A 345 19.61 15.45 1.37
CA GLU A 345 19.78 16.51 2.37
C GLU A 345 19.53 16.00 3.79
N LYS A 346 18.51 15.16 4.00
CA LYS A 346 18.22 14.58 5.32
C LYS A 346 19.26 13.58 5.78
N VAL A 347 19.82 12.78 4.87
CA VAL A 347 20.91 11.85 5.20
C VAL A 347 22.15 12.62 5.63
N ILE A 348 22.47 13.71 4.93
CA ILE A 348 23.58 14.60 5.28
C ILE A 348 23.34 15.24 6.65
N ALA A 349 22.15 15.76 6.93
CA ALA A 349 21.80 16.39 8.22
C ALA A 349 21.73 15.40 9.40
N SER A 350 21.66 14.09 9.14
CA SER A 350 21.64 13.04 10.16
C SER A 350 23.02 12.46 10.50
N LYS A 351 24.06 12.92 9.81
CA LYS A 351 25.48 12.66 10.10
C LYS A 351 26.08 13.88 10.78
#